data_AF-A0A7K3SAK7-F1
#
_entry.id   AF-A0A7K3SAK7-F1
#
_cell.length_a   1.000
_cell.length_b   1.000
_cell.length_c   1.000
_cell.angle_alpha   90.00
_cell.angle_beta   90.00
_cell.angle_gamma   90.00
#
_symmetry.space_group_name_H-M   'P 1'
#
loop_
_entity.id
_entity.type
_entity.pdbx_description
1 polymer ?
#
loop_
_entity_poly.entity_id
_entity_poly.type
_entity_poly.pdbx_seq_one_letter_code
_entity_poly.pdbx_strand_id
1 'polypeptide(L)'
;MLEPGDERAGRWLRLTGPVELMRRLTVEDGSAEKLPGMTAARLEGYRLRAAAAEPRRDLAAVEEVGGRFVCPGDREWPSQLDDLGD
;
A
#
# COMPACT_ATOMS: atom_id res chain seq x y z
N MET A 1 -3.91 2.04 -5.11
CA MET A 1 -4.71 1.05 -4.38
C MET A 1 -4.15 -0.32 -4.71
N LEU A 2 -3.58 -0.97 -3.70
CA LEU A 2 -3.33 -2.41 -3.72
C LEU A 2 -4.65 -3.00 -3.23
N GLU A 3 -5.26 -3.88 -4.00
CA GLU A 3 -6.54 -4.46 -3.62
C GLU A 3 -6.32 -5.55 -2.55
N PRO A 4 -7.20 -5.66 -1.54
CA PRO A 4 -7.23 -6.82 -0.66
C PRO A 4 -7.37 -8.09 -1.51
N GLY A 5 -6.41 -9.02 -1.41
CA GLY A 5 -6.30 -10.20 -2.27
C GLY A 5 -5.29 -10.11 -3.42
N ASP A 6 -4.59 -8.99 -3.61
CA ASP A 6 -3.38 -8.96 -4.45
C ASP A 6 -2.23 -9.67 -3.72
N GLU A 7 -2.12 -10.98 -3.93
CA GLU A 7 -1.09 -11.85 -3.31
C GLU A 7 0.33 -11.32 -3.53
N ARG A 8 0.60 -10.64 -4.65
CA ARG A 8 1.94 -10.10 -4.96
C ARG A 8 2.22 -8.88 -4.11
N ALA A 9 1.24 -7.98 -4.00
CA ALA A 9 1.31 -6.83 -3.12
C ALA A 9 1.50 -7.26 -1.67
N GLY A 10 0.73 -8.23 -1.20
CA GLY A 10 0.88 -8.82 0.15
C GLY A 10 2.28 -9.40 0.37
N ARG A 11 2.81 -10.15 -0.61
CA ARG A 11 4.17 -10.69 -0.56
C ARG A 11 5.23 -9.59 -0.50
N TRP A 12 5.13 -8.54 -1.30
CA TRP A 12 6.08 -7.43 -1.26
C TRP A 12 6.02 -6.68 0.07
N LEU A 13 4.82 -6.44 0.61
CA LEU A 13 4.65 -5.84 1.93
C LEU A 13 5.36 -6.64 3.02
N ARG A 14 5.29 -7.97 2.98
CA ARG A 14 6.04 -8.83 3.93
C ARG A 14 7.54 -8.80 3.71
N LEU A 15 8.00 -8.73 2.46
CA LEU A 15 9.43 -8.75 2.11
C LEU A 15 10.15 -7.44 2.43
N THR A 16 9.51 -6.30 2.20
CA THR A 16 10.15 -4.99 2.31
C THR A 16 9.61 -4.13 3.45
N GLY A 17 8.40 -4.44 3.94
CA GLY A 17 7.63 -3.52 4.78
C GLY A 17 6.94 -2.42 3.96
N PRO A 18 5.91 -1.76 4.53
CA PRO A 18 5.08 -0.78 3.83
C PRO A 18 5.85 0.49 3.44
N VAL A 19 6.71 0.99 4.33
CA VAL A 19 7.47 2.23 4.09
C VAL A 19 8.46 2.06 2.94
N GLU A 20 9.26 0.99 2.95
CA GLU A 20 10.22 0.74 1.88
C GLU A 20 9.50 0.40 0.56
N LEU A 21 8.38 -0.34 0.59
CA LEU A 21 7.59 -0.57 -0.62
C LEU A 21 7.14 0.75 -1.26
N MET A 22 6.58 1.65 -0.46
CA MET A 22 6.16 2.98 -0.93
C MET A 22 7.33 3.80 -1.45
N ARG A 23 8.50 3.75 -0.78
CA ARG A 23 9.71 4.41 -1.27
C ARG A 23 10.06 3.89 -2.66
N ARG A 24 10.22 2.58 -2.83
CA ARG A 24 10.59 1.97 -4.12
C ARG A 24 9.63 2.32 -5.24
N LEU A 25 8.33 2.32 -4.96
CA LEU A 25 7.31 2.67 -5.96
C LEU A 25 7.34 4.13 -6.39
N THR A 26 7.78 5.04 -5.51
CA THR A 26 7.75 6.49 -5.75
C THR A 26 9.08 7.06 -6.25
N VAL A 27 10.20 6.40 -5.97
CA VAL A 27 11.52 6.82 -6.49
C VAL A 27 11.83 6.18 -7.85
N GLU A 28 12.54 6.91 -8.70
CA GLU A 28 13.00 6.45 -10.01
C GLU A 28 14.46 5.98 -9.95
N ASP A 29 14.75 5.00 -9.06
CA ASP A 29 16.10 4.45 -8.84
C ASP A 29 16.27 2.99 -9.32
N GLY A 30 15.25 2.44 -10.00
CA GLY A 30 15.24 1.05 -10.46
C GLY A 30 14.96 0.01 -9.37
N SER A 31 14.62 0.43 -8.14
CA SER A 31 14.42 -0.51 -7.02
C SER A 31 13.07 -1.24 -7.06
N ALA A 32 12.04 -0.66 -7.67
CA ALA A 32 10.73 -1.30 -7.81
C ALA A 32 10.76 -2.46 -8.83
N GLU A 33 11.56 -2.33 -9.88
CA GLU A 33 11.76 -3.31 -10.95
C GLU A 33 12.41 -4.59 -10.42
N LYS A 34 13.11 -4.52 -9.28
CA LYS A 34 13.69 -5.66 -8.57
C LYS A 34 12.67 -6.45 -7.76
N LEU A 35 11.43 -5.98 -7.61
CA LEU A 35 10.38 -6.72 -6.92
C LEU A 35 9.95 -7.94 -7.75
N PRO A 36 9.87 -9.15 -7.15
CA PRO A 36 9.52 -10.36 -7.88
C PRO A 36 8.19 -10.22 -8.62
N GLY A 37 8.18 -10.48 -9.93
CA GLY A 37 6.98 -10.42 -10.76
C GLY A 37 6.47 -9.01 -11.08
N MET A 38 7.27 -7.96 -10.82
CA MET A 38 7.00 -6.61 -11.29
C MET A 38 7.07 -6.53 -12.82
N THR A 39 6.17 -5.75 -13.42
CA THR A 39 6.16 -5.45 -14.86
C THR A 39 6.08 -3.93 -15.04
N ALA A 40 6.52 -3.42 -16.19
CA ALA A 40 6.47 -1.98 -16.49
C ALA A 40 5.05 -1.41 -16.34
N ALA A 41 4.05 -2.06 -16.96
CA ALA A 41 2.65 -1.65 -16.86
C ALA A 41 2.11 -1.63 -15.41
N ARG A 42 2.54 -2.59 -14.58
CA ARG A 42 2.14 -2.62 -13.17
C ARG A 42 2.80 -1.48 -12.38
N LEU A 43 4.09 -1.26 -12.60
CA LEU A 43 4.83 -0.17 -11.96
C LEU A 43 4.24 1.19 -12.32
N GLU A 44 3.93 1.41 -13.60
CA GLU A 44 3.25 2.62 -14.08
C GLU A 44 1.90 2.82 -13.37
N GLY A 45 1.08 1.76 -13.30
CA GLY A 45 -0.20 1.81 -12.59
C GLY A 45 -0.06 2.13 -11.09
N TYR A 46 0.97 1.62 -10.42
CA TYR A 46 1.23 2.00 -9.02
C TYR A 46 1.73 3.43 -8.88
N ARG A 47 2.65 3.87 -9.74
CA ARG A 47 3.17 5.25 -9.74
C ARG A 47 2.07 6.26 -9.96
N LEU A 48 1.16 6.01 -10.90
CA LEU A 48 -0.01 6.86 -11.15
C LEU A 48 -0.88 7.02 -9.89
N ARG A 49 -1.17 5.91 -9.21
CA ARG A 49 -1.98 5.93 -7.98
C ARG A 49 -1.26 6.54 -6.79
N ALA A 50 0.05 6.34 -6.68
CA ALA A 50 0.86 6.95 -5.63
C ALA A 50 0.95 8.47 -5.81
N ALA A 51 1.08 8.94 -7.07
CA ALA A 51 1.09 10.36 -7.39
C ALA A 51 -0.25 11.06 -7.10
N ALA A 52 -1.36 10.33 -7.21
CA ALA A 52 -2.69 10.85 -6.91
C ALA A 52 -3.06 10.80 -5.40
N ALA A 53 -2.24 10.17 -4.55
CA ALA A 53 -2.53 10.06 -3.13
C ALA A 53 -2.09 11.32 -2.37
N GLU A 54 -2.96 11.84 -1.50
CA GLU A 54 -2.65 12.99 -0.65
C GLU A 54 -2.85 12.63 0.84
N PRO A 55 -1.94 11.83 1.46
CA PRO A 55 -2.20 11.21 2.76
C PRO A 55 -2.58 12.20 3.87
N ARG A 56 -1.98 13.40 3.89
CA ARG A 56 -2.30 14.43 4.90
C ARG A 56 -3.73 14.97 4.73
N ARG A 57 -4.14 15.19 3.48
CA ARG A 57 -5.49 15.66 3.16
C ARG A 57 -6.53 14.57 3.46
N ASP A 58 -6.22 13.33 3.10
CA ASP A 58 -7.11 12.18 3.35
C ASP A 58 -7.31 11.94 4.86
N LEU A 59 -6.24 12.06 5.65
CA LEU A 59 -6.32 11.98 7.13
C LEU A 59 -7.19 13.10 7.71
N ALA A 60 -6.98 14.35 7.28
CA ALA A 60 -7.77 15.49 7.76
C ALA A 60 -9.27 15.35 7.41
N ALA A 61 -9.58 14.94 6.18
CA ALA A 61 -10.96 14.75 5.73
C ALA A 61 -11.70 13.67 6.53
N VAL A 62 -11.01 12.59 6.91
CA VAL A 62 -11.59 11.52 7.74
C VAL A 62 -11.79 11.99 9.19
N GLU A 63 -10.86 12.78 9.73
CA GLU A 63 -10.97 13.35 11.08
C GLU A 63 -12.16 14.32 11.19
N GLU A 64 -12.42 15.15 10.17
CA GLU A 64 -13.54 16.10 10.13
C GLU A 64 -14.93 15.44 10.28
N VAL A 65 -15.07 14.19 9.85
CA VAL A 65 -16.31 13.41 9.98
C VAL A 65 -16.32 12.48 11.20
N GLY A 66 -15.32 12.60 12.09
CA GLY A 66 -15.15 11.75 13.27
C GLY A 66 -14.72 10.31 12.93
N GLY A 67 -14.23 10.08 11.72
CA GLY A 67 -13.68 8.81 11.29
C GLY A 67 -12.21 8.67 11.68
N ARG A 68 -11.66 7.48 11.45
CA ARG A 68 -10.22 7.23 11.52
C ARG A 68 -9.82 6.06 10.64
N PHE A 69 -8.55 6.02 10.25
CA PHE A 69 -7.95 4.84 9.65
C PHE A 69 -7.54 3.84 10.74
N VAL A 70 -7.71 2.55 10.45
CA VAL A 70 -7.24 1.45 11.28
C VAL A 70 -6.17 0.67 10.53
N CYS A 71 -5.17 0.22 11.25
CA CYS A 71 -4.07 -0.60 10.75
C CYS A 71 -4.12 -1.99 11.41
N PRO A 72 -3.48 -3.00 10.79
CA PRO A 72 -3.25 -4.28 11.47
C PRO A 72 -2.63 -4.06 12.85
N GLY A 73 -3.25 -4.65 13.88
CA GLY A 73 -2.87 -4.48 15.30
C GLY A 73 -3.70 -3.46 16.08
N ASP A 74 -4.49 -2.61 15.41
CA ASP A 74 -5.49 -1.79 16.09
C ASP A 74 -6.64 -2.65 16.63
N ARG A 75 -7.25 -2.26 17.75
CA ARG A 75 -8.34 -3.03 18.39
C ARG A 75 -9.55 -3.22 17.48
N GLU A 76 -9.83 -2.25 16.63
CA GLU A 76 -10.97 -2.22 15.72
C GLU A 76 -10.61 -2.78 14.33
N TRP A 77 -9.39 -3.29 14.16
CA TRP A 77 -9.00 -4.01 12.96
C TRP A 77 -9.80 -5.32 12.83
N PRO A 78 -10.50 -5.55 11.71
CA PRO A 78 -11.21 -6.81 11.50
C PRO A 78 -10.20 -7.91 11.18
N SER A 79 -9.97 -8.81 12.14
CA SER A 79 -8.93 -9.86 12.05
C SER A 79 -9.05 -10.78 10.84
N GLN A 80 -10.24 -10.89 10.23
CA GLN A 80 -10.42 -11.65 8.97
C GLN A 80 -9.64 -11.06 7.79
N LEU A 81 -9.26 -9.78 7.85
CA LEU A 81 -8.39 -9.17 6.84
C LEU A 81 -6.92 -9.60 6.99
N ASP A 82 -6.53 -10.16 8.15
CA ASP A 82 -5.18 -10.73 8.32
C ASP A 82 -5.00 -11.95 7.40
N ASP A 83 -6.08 -12.71 7.16
CA ASP A 83 -6.10 -13.89 6.31
C ASP A 83 -6.04 -13.56 4.80
N LEU A 84 -6.29 -12.31 4.39
CA LEU A 84 -6.16 -11.88 2.98
C LEU A 84 -4.70 -11.77 2.51
N GLY A 85 -3.75 -12.02 3.43
CA GLY A 85 -2.34 -12.09 3.14
C GLY A 85 -1.81 -13.51 2.87
N ASP A 86 -2.59 -14.57 3.14
CA ASP A 86 -2.19 -15.98 3.01
C ASP A 86 -2.73 -16.65 1.75
#